data_AF-A0A1A8NAH3-F1
#
_entry.id   AF-A0A1A8NAH3-F1
#
_cell.length_a   1.000
_cell.length_b   1.000
_cell.length_c   1.000
_cell.angle_alpha   90.00
_cell.angle_beta   90.00
_cell.angle_gamma   90.00
#
_symmetry.space_group_name_H-M   'P 1'
#
loop_
_entity.id
_entity.type
_entity.pdbx_description
1 polymer ?
#
loop_
_entity_poly.entity_id
_entity_poly.type
_entity_poly.pdbx_seq_one_letter_code
_entity_poly.pdbx_strand_id
1 'polypeptide(L)' 'MSGGHIRRVTNDAREDEMEENLTHVGSIVGNLKSMALDIGNELESQKDQIDRIREKANLNVSRIEAANQKATNLMKR' A
#
# COMPACT_ATOMS: atom_id res chain seq x y z
N MET A 1 -5.13 -22.24 -26.53
CA MET A 1 -4.59 -23.35 -25.71
C MET A 1 -3.23 -22.89 -25.23
N SER A 2 -3.09 -22.51 -23.96
CA SER A 2 -1.76 -22.22 -23.41
C SER A 2 -0.99 -23.54 -23.39
N GLY A 3 0.20 -23.57 -23.98
CA GLY A 3 1.12 -24.68 -23.74
C GLY A 3 1.43 -24.77 -22.25
N GLY A 4 1.70 -25.99 -21.77
CA GLY A 4 2.12 -26.21 -20.39
C GLY A 4 3.32 -25.34 -20.02
N HIS A 5 3.41 -24.97 -18.75
CA HIS A 5 4.46 -24.16 -18.17
C HIS A 5 5.85 -24.81 -18.30
N ILE A 6 5.92 -26.15 -18.40
CA ILE A 6 7.17 -26.87 -18.64
C ILE A 6 7.19 -27.61 -19.97
N ARG A 7 8.39 -27.72 -20.54
CA ARG A 7 8.67 -28.67 -21.62
C ARG A 7 9.00 -30.03 -21.00
N ARG A 8 8.15 -31.01 -21.27
CA ARG A 8 8.33 -32.40 -20.80
C ARG A 8 9.47 -33.09 -21.54
N VAL A 9 10.24 -33.90 -20.80
CA VAL A 9 11.37 -34.70 -21.31
C VAL A 9 11.16 -36.18 -21.00
N THR A 10 10.84 -36.53 -19.76
CA THR A 10 10.67 -37.93 -19.33
C THR A 10 9.21 -38.36 -19.21
N ASN A 11 8.26 -37.42 -19.23
CA ASN A 11 6.84 -37.63 -18.98
C ASN A 11 6.58 -38.41 -17.69
N ASP A 12 7.29 -38.05 -16.61
CA ASP A 12 7.18 -38.70 -15.31
C ASP A 12 6.30 -37.89 -14.35
N ALA A 13 5.94 -38.51 -13.22
CA ALA A 13 5.08 -37.89 -12.22
C ALA A 13 5.69 -36.62 -11.59
N ARG A 14 7.01 -36.43 -11.66
CA ARG A 14 7.66 -35.21 -11.15
C ARG A 14 7.40 -34.05 -12.10
N GLU A 15 7.43 -34.28 -13.41
CA GLU A 15 7.06 -33.28 -14.41
C GLU A 15 5.57 -32.88 -14.27
N ASP A 16 4.68 -33.81 -13.96
CA ASP A 16 3.28 -33.50 -13.67
C ASP A 16 3.13 -32.61 -12.41
N GLU A 17 3.84 -32.95 -11.32
CA GLU A 17 3.83 -32.15 -10.09
C GLU A 17 4.41 -30.74 -10.32
N MET A 18 5.47 -30.62 -11.12
CA MET A 18 6.04 -29.31 -11.49
C MET A 18 5.06 -28.45 -12.27
N GLU A 19 4.30 -29.04 -13.21
CA GLU A 19 3.28 -28.32 -13.98
C GLU A 19 2.12 -27.85 -13.09
N GLU A 20 1.66 -28.69 -12.16
CA GLU A 20 0.64 -28.33 -11.16
C GLU A 20 1.12 -27.19 -10.25
N ASN A 21 2.33 -27.32 -9.70
CA ASN A 21 2.94 -26.29 -8.87
C ASN A 21 3.08 -24.95 -9.61
N LEU A 22 3.51 -24.96 -10.87
CA LEU A 22 3.63 -23.74 -11.67
C LEU A 22 2.27 -23.12 -12.02
N THR A 23 1.24 -23.94 -12.20
CA THR A 23 -0.14 -23.46 -12.36
C THR A 23 -0.61 -22.73 -11.09
N HIS A 24 -0.33 -23.29 -9.92
CA HIS A 24 -0.63 -22.64 -8.63
C HIS A 24 0.18 -21.34 -8.45
N VAL A 25 1.47 -21.36 -8.76
CA VAL A 25 2.31 -20.15 -8.73
C VAL A 25 1.75 -19.08 -9.65
N GLY A 26 1.26 -19.43 -10.85
CA GLY A 26 0.60 -18.50 -11.75
C GLY A 26 -0.60 -17.78 -11.12
N SER A 27 -1.41 -18.52 -10.36
CA SER A 27 -2.55 -17.96 -9.62
C SER A 27 -2.10 -17.06 -8.46
N ILE A 28 -1.08 -17.48 -7.70
CA ILE A 28 -0.50 -16.68 -6.61
C ILE A 28 0.10 -15.37 -7.15
N VAL A 29 0.82 -15.42 -8.28
CA VAL A 29 1.35 -14.22 -8.95
C VAL A 29 0.24 -13.29 -9.39
N GLY A 30 -0.88 -13.83 -9.90
CA GLY A 30 -2.09 -13.04 -10.19
C GLY A 30 -2.62 -12.32 -8.96
N ASN A 31 -2.73 -13.02 -7.83
CA ASN A 31 -3.19 -12.45 -6.57
C ASN A 31 -2.22 -11.39 -6.02
N LEU A 32 -0.90 -11.65 -6.07
CA LEU A 32 0.14 -10.69 -5.68
C LEU A 32 0.07 -9.42 -6.53
N LYS A 33 -0.20 -9.55 -7.84
CA LYS A 33 -0.40 -8.39 -8.72
C LYS A 33 -1.63 -7.57 -8.31
N SER A 34 -2.76 -8.23 -8.02
CA SER A 34 -3.96 -7.52 -7.56
C SER A 34 -3.68 -6.78 -6.24
N MET A 35 -3.08 -7.47 -5.26
CA MET A 35 -2.72 -6.85 -3.98
C MET A 35 -1.76 -5.67 -4.16
N ALA A 36 -0.78 -5.76 -5.06
CA ALA A 36 0.14 -4.66 -5.33
C ALA A 36 -0.58 -3.43 -5.91
N LEU A 37 -1.59 -3.63 -6.77
CA LEU A 37 -2.42 -2.55 -7.29
C LEU A 37 -3.28 -1.92 -6.20
N ASP A 38 -3.95 -2.76 -5.39
CA ASP A 38 -4.80 -2.31 -4.30
C ASP A 38 -4.00 -1.54 -3.24
N ILE A 39 -2.83 -2.05 -2.85
CA ILE A 39 -1.90 -1.36 -1.94
C ILE A 39 -1.42 -0.05 -2.56
N GLY A 40 -1.12 -0.02 -3.86
CA GLY A 40 -0.72 1.20 -4.55
C GLY A 40 -1.78 2.30 -4.45
N ASN A 41 -3.05 1.95 -4.73
CA ASN A 41 -4.18 2.87 -4.63
C ASN A 41 -4.41 3.33 -3.18
N GLU A 42 -4.29 2.42 -2.21
CA GLU A 42 -4.46 2.74 -0.79
C GLU A 42 -3.36 3.69 -0.29
N LEU A 43 -2.11 3.51 -0.73
CA LEU A 43 -1.02 4.42 -0.40
C LEU A 43 -1.25 5.83 -0.95
N GLU A 44 -1.81 5.96 -2.15
CA GLU A 44 -2.15 7.27 -2.74
C GLU A 44 -3.28 7.95 -1.93
N SER A 45 -4.35 7.21 -1.60
CA SER A 45 -5.44 7.70 -0.74
C SER A 45 -4.93 8.17 0.63
N GLN A 46 -4.07 7.38 1.27
CA GLN A 46 -3.48 7.71 2.56
C GLN A 46 -2.54 8.91 2.47
N LYS A 47 -1.78 9.07 1.38
CA LYS A 47 -0.95 10.25 1.15
C LYS A 47 -1.79 11.53 1.15
N ASP A 48 -2.88 11.55 0.39
CA ASP A 48 -3.79 12.71 0.34
C ASP A 48 -4.41 12.99 1.71
N GLN A 49 -4.72 11.94 2.48
CA GLN A 49 -5.20 12.09 3.85
C GLN A 49 -4.15 12.70 4.77
N ILE A 50 -2.89 12.27 4.67
CA ILE A 50 -1.77 12.82 5.43
C ILE A 50 -1.58 14.31 5.11
N ASP A 51 -1.69 14.71 3.84
CA ASP A 51 -1.56 16.11 3.46
C ASP A 51 -2.69 16.98 4.05
N ARG A 52 -3.94 16.49 4.07
CA ARG A 52 -5.05 17.14 4.78
C ARG A 52 -4.82 17.23 6.30
N ILE A 53 -4.24 16.19 6.90
CA ILE A 53 -3.89 16.19 8.32
C ILE A 53 -2.81 17.23 8.60
N ARG A 54 -1.79 17.32 7.74
CA ARG A 54 -0.70 18.30 7.86
C ARG A 54 -1.23 19.72 7.79
N GLU A 55 -2.14 20.02 6.86
CA GLU A 55 -2.77 21.34 6.78
C GLU A 55 -3.53 21.69 8.06
N LYS A 56 -4.36 20.77 8.56
CA LYS A 56 -5.09 20.96 9.83
C LYS A 56 -4.15 21.14 11.02
N ALA A 57 -3.04 20.41 11.05
CA ALA A 57 -2.03 20.54 12.10
C ALA A 57 -1.39 21.93 12.08
N ASN A 58 -1.01 22.43 10.90
CA ASN A 58 -0.45 23.78 10.74
C ASN A 58 -1.43 24.86 11.22
N LEU A 59 -2.71 24.76 10.84
CA LEU A 59 -3.75 25.69 11.32
C LEU A 59 -3.89 25.65 12.85
N ASN A 60 -3.82 24.46 13.45
CA ASN A 60 -3.88 24.32 14.90
C ASN A 60 -2.67 24.95 15.59
N VAL A 61 -1.46 24.78 15.05
CA VAL A 61 -0.25 25.44 15.56
C VAL A 61 -0.43 26.96 15.56
N SER A 62 -0.83 27.56 14.44
CA SER A 62 -1.03 29.02 14.36
C SER A 62 -2.11 29.52 15.34
N ARG A 63 -3.19 28.75 15.53
CA ARG A 63 -4.24 29.09 16.51
C ARG A 63 -3.72 29.04 17.95
N ILE A 64 -2.94 28.01 18.28
CA ILE A 64 -2.34 27.85 19.61
C ILE A 64 -1.34 28.98 19.87
N GLU A 65 -0.49 29.33 18.91
CA GLU A 65 0.44 30.44 19.02
C GLU A 65 -0.27 31.78 19.27
N ALA A 66 -1.32 32.07 18.49
CA ALA A 66 -2.12 33.28 18.68
C ALA A 66 -2.80 33.33 20.06
N ALA A 67 -3.35 32.19 20.51
CA ALA A 67 -3.96 32.08 21.84
C ALA A 67 -2.92 32.28 22.96
N ASN A 68 -1.74 31.66 22.83
CA ASN A 68 -0.64 31.79 23.78
C ASN A 68 -0.11 33.23 23.85
N GLN A 69 0.02 33.91 22.70
CA GLN A 69 0.42 35.32 22.66
C GLN A 69 -0.61 36.20 23.38
N LYS A 70 -1.90 35.96 23.16
CA LYS A 70 -2.99 36.68 23.84
C LYS A 70 -2.96 36.44 25.35
N ALA A 71 -2.81 35.19 25.79
CA ALA A 71 -2.73 34.83 27.20
C ALA A 71 -1.51 35.48 27.87
N THR A 72 -0.35 35.45 27.21
CA THR A 72 0.89 36.08 27.71
C THR A 72 0.71 37.59 27.90
N ASN A 73 0.05 38.26 26.96
CA ASN A 73 -0.22 39.70 27.07
C ASN A 73 -1.18 40.02 28.23
N LEU A 74 -2.13 39.13 28.52
CA LEU A 74 -3.04 39.28 29.66
C LEU A 74 -2.35 39.03 31.01
N MET A 75 -1.41 38.09 31.08
CA MET A 75 -0.63 37.82 32.31
C MET A 75 0.38 38.91 32.66
N LYS A 76 0.76 39.74 31.68
CA LYS A 76 1.68 40.88 31.88
C LYS A 76 0.96 42.15 32.37
N ARG A 77 -0.37 42.15 32.42
CA ARG A 77 -1.18 43.21 33.03
C ARG A 77 -1.43 42.87 34.50
#